data_AF-A0A944C5W2-F1
#
_entry.id   AF-A0A944C5W2-F1
#
_cell.length_a   1.000
_cell.length_b   1.000
_cell.length_c   1.000
_cell.angle_alpha   90.00
_cell.angle_beta   90.00
_cell.angle_gamma   90.00
#
_symmetry.space_group_name_H-M   'P 1'
#
loop_
_entity.id
_entity.type
_entity.pdbx_description
1 polymer ?
#
loop_
_entity_poly.entity_id
_entity_poly.type
_entity_poly.pdbx_seq_one_letter_code
_entity_poly.pdbx_strand_id
1 'polypeptide(L)'
;MKLTTLRIYILMVSLTASLSLSAQVEEAEFRPIVRLHTADSPYAPYDDSLLSGFLQSGGRPLQSGFLQIPFVGDPVWVYVGEKDSTQFMAYSSGYQVLPAAAPSRSFSYLLERYGVRADITTAPTRWVQRYTFPDTLADKGFLIDIDHSATGAGCEDMDFYFVDRRTVEAHKRGYADSPQQPDEYYYARFSHTFKTFNVRREKVKLADGSSEARCKAAFTFDLKPGEVLTVESSVSSVSAAQACLQLTGANPPRSLAQARKKRPAPAPAYVADNTSPNTSSSLPVKPRVNPKQPVDRTLKPPRPSSA
;
A
#
# COMPACT_ATOMS: atom_id res chain seq x y z
N MET A 1 8.86 -78.35 22.19
CA MET A 1 9.89 -77.29 22.01
C MET A 1 9.32 -75.95 22.48
N LYS A 2 9.91 -75.42 23.59
CA LYS A 2 10.07 -74.02 24.06
C LYS A 2 8.89 -73.02 23.85
N LEU A 3 8.18 -72.55 24.88
CA LEU A 3 8.53 -71.43 25.82
C LEU A 3 9.19 -70.24 25.09
N THR A 4 8.69 -69.00 25.08
CA THR A 4 8.43 -68.14 26.25
C THR A 4 7.77 -66.81 25.84
N THR A 5 6.88 -66.32 26.70
CA THR A 5 6.49 -64.92 26.91
C THR A 5 7.69 -63.99 27.13
N LEU A 6 7.71 -62.79 26.52
CA LEU A 6 8.36 -61.62 27.14
C LEU A 6 7.79 -60.29 26.64
N ARG A 7 7.07 -59.61 27.54
CA ARG A 7 6.81 -58.16 27.52
C ARG A 7 8.15 -57.43 27.57
N ILE A 8 8.40 -56.49 26.66
CA ILE A 8 9.47 -55.49 26.83
C ILE A 8 8.84 -54.10 26.75
N TYR A 9 9.23 -53.32 27.74
CA TYR A 9 8.71 -52.03 28.16
C TYR A 9 8.84 -50.92 27.13
N ILE A 10 7.86 -50.03 27.18
CA ILE A 10 7.82 -48.68 26.65
C ILE A 10 9.13 -47.95 26.97
N LEU A 11 9.85 -47.52 25.94
CA LEU A 11 10.71 -46.34 25.99
C LEU A 11 10.21 -45.38 24.91
N MET A 12 9.10 -44.71 25.19
CA MET A 12 8.77 -43.46 24.51
C MET A 12 9.84 -42.45 24.92
N VAL A 13 10.90 -42.37 24.11
CA VAL A 13 11.76 -41.19 24.09
C VAL A 13 10.85 -40.06 23.62
N SER A 14 10.31 -39.32 24.59
CA SER A 14 9.69 -38.03 24.38
C SER A 14 10.76 -37.11 23.81
N LEU A 15 10.96 -37.16 22.50
CA LEU A 15 11.67 -36.12 21.78
C LEU A 15 10.72 -34.93 21.77
N THR A 16 10.71 -34.17 22.87
CA THR A 16 10.24 -32.80 22.86
C THR A 16 11.17 -32.07 21.91
N ALA A 17 10.81 -32.07 20.64
CA ALA A 17 11.28 -31.10 19.68
C ALA A 17 10.83 -29.75 20.24
N SER A 18 11.68 -29.19 21.10
CA SER A 18 11.64 -27.79 21.47
C SER A 18 12.04 -27.09 20.19
N LEU A 19 11.06 -26.90 19.30
CA LEU A 19 11.18 -25.98 18.19
C LEU A 19 11.25 -24.60 18.87
N SER A 20 12.45 -24.22 19.28
CA SER A 20 12.80 -22.84 19.50
C SER A 20 12.61 -22.16 18.16
N LEU A 21 11.37 -21.74 17.90
CA LEU A 21 11.07 -20.77 16.87
C LEU A 21 11.75 -19.49 17.36
N SER A 22 13.05 -19.35 17.06
CA SER A 22 13.67 -18.05 17.03
C SER A 22 12.91 -17.30 15.95
N ALA A 23 11.82 -16.62 16.32
CA ALA A 23 11.21 -15.63 15.48
C ALA A 23 12.36 -14.65 15.16
N GLN A 24 12.89 -14.72 13.94
CA GLN A 24 13.76 -13.68 13.45
C GLN A 24 12.97 -12.39 13.63
N VAL A 25 13.45 -11.52 14.50
CA VAL A 25 12.83 -10.22 14.72
C VAL A 25 13.08 -9.44 13.44
N GLU A 26 12.11 -9.50 12.53
CA GLU A 26 12.07 -8.63 11.38
C GLU A 26 11.83 -7.22 11.91
N GLU A 27 12.87 -6.38 11.90
CA GLU A 27 12.72 -4.97 12.30
C GLU A 27 11.86 -4.27 11.25
N ALA A 28 10.67 -3.83 11.67
CA ALA A 28 9.79 -3.01 10.85
C ALA A 28 10.45 -1.65 10.60
N GLU A 29 10.58 -1.25 9.33
CA GLU A 29 11.25 0.00 8.95
C GLU A 29 10.26 1.16 8.79
N PHE A 30 10.54 2.29 9.47
CA PHE A 30 9.75 3.53 9.47
C PHE A 30 10.34 4.57 8.56
N ARG A 31 9.50 5.08 7.65
CA ARG A 31 9.86 6.24 6.83
C ARG A 31 8.69 7.20 6.62
N PRO A 32 8.87 8.50 6.89
CA PRO A 32 8.02 9.50 6.23
C PRO A 32 8.32 9.42 4.73
N ILE A 33 7.28 9.29 3.92
CA ILE A 33 7.41 9.21 2.47
C ILE A 33 7.24 10.60 1.89
N VAL A 34 8.36 11.23 1.60
CA VAL A 34 8.42 12.54 0.92
C VAL A 34 8.74 12.42 -0.57
N ARG A 35 9.16 11.22 -0.98
CA ARG A 35 9.51 10.86 -2.36
C ARG A 35 9.15 9.39 -2.59
N LEU A 36 8.47 9.10 -3.69
CA LEU A 36 7.96 7.77 -4.04
C LEU A 36 8.91 6.99 -4.94
N HIS A 37 9.56 7.65 -5.90
CA HIS A 37 10.52 7.06 -6.83
C HIS A 37 11.88 7.73 -6.69
N THR A 38 12.94 6.95 -6.90
CA THR A 38 14.32 7.41 -6.75
C THR A 38 14.75 8.39 -7.85
N ALA A 39 14.18 8.29 -9.05
CA ALA A 39 14.50 9.16 -10.18
C ALA A 39 13.60 10.40 -10.22
N ASP A 40 14.18 11.54 -10.59
CA ASP A 40 13.41 12.73 -10.91
C ASP A 40 12.61 12.53 -12.20
N SER A 41 11.51 13.28 -12.34
CA SER A 41 10.72 13.25 -13.56
C SER A 41 11.52 13.91 -14.68
N PRO A 42 11.46 13.36 -15.90
CA PRO A 42 12.06 14.02 -17.05
C PRO A 42 11.39 15.38 -17.35
N TYR A 43 10.23 15.67 -16.77
CA TYR A 43 9.47 16.89 -16.99
C TYR A 43 9.72 17.98 -15.92
N ALA A 44 10.10 17.61 -14.69
CA ALA A 44 10.44 18.56 -13.63
C ALA A 44 11.20 17.88 -12.46
N PRO A 45 12.22 18.54 -11.87
CA PRO A 45 12.83 18.07 -10.63
C PRO A 45 11.82 18.17 -9.47
N TYR A 46 11.82 17.17 -8.60
CA TYR A 46 10.87 17.09 -7.51
C TYR A 46 11.37 17.80 -6.24
N ASP A 47 10.47 18.54 -5.61
CA ASP A 47 10.67 19.17 -4.32
C ASP A 47 10.14 18.26 -3.21
N ASP A 48 10.97 17.98 -2.20
CA ASP A 48 10.66 17.08 -1.09
C ASP A 48 9.81 17.79 -0.01
N SER A 49 8.91 18.70 -0.41
CA SER A 49 8.08 19.51 0.48
C SER A 49 6.75 18.87 0.84
N LEU A 50 6.40 17.74 0.22
CA LEU A 50 5.15 17.02 0.45
C LEU A 50 5.39 15.66 1.12
N LEU A 51 4.75 15.45 2.27
CA LEU A 51 4.70 14.16 2.94
C LEU A 51 3.44 13.41 2.51
N SER A 52 3.64 12.26 1.87
CA SER A 52 2.60 11.34 1.41
C SER A 52 2.14 10.36 2.49
N GLY A 53 2.84 10.27 3.62
CA GLY A 53 2.41 9.49 4.78
C GLY A 53 3.59 8.84 5.48
N PHE A 54 3.28 7.96 6.41
CA PHE A 54 4.23 7.18 7.18
C PHE A 54 4.16 5.72 6.74
N LEU A 55 5.20 5.24 6.06
CA LEU A 55 5.26 3.88 5.55
C LEU A 55 5.70 2.93 6.65
N GLN A 56 4.97 1.80 6.80
CA GLN A 56 5.37 0.64 7.60
C GLN A 56 5.45 -0.62 6.75
N SER A 57 6.58 -1.33 6.81
CA SER A 57 6.81 -2.59 6.10
C SER A 57 7.24 -3.71 7.04
N GLY A 58 7.07 -4.95 6.58
CA GLY A 58 7.40 -6.17 7.34
C GLY A 58 8.90 -6.47 7.39
N GLY A 59 9.68 -6.02 6.40
CA GLY A 59 11.14 -6.20 6.29
C GLY A 59 11.62 -6.59 4.89
N ARG A 60 12.66 -5.89 4.39
CA ARG A 60 13.37 -5.93 3.06
C ARG A 60 12.53 -5.81 1.76
N PRO A 61 13.01 -5.02 0.76
CA PRO A 61 13.43 -3.63 0.83
C PRO A 61 12.21 -2.68 0.86
N LEU A 62 12.48 -1.45 1.25
CA LEU A 62 11.63 -0.23 1.40
C LEU A 62 10.69 0.16 0.27
N GLN A 63 10.51 -0.70 -0.72
CA GLN A 63 9.73 -0.41 -1.91
C GLN A 63 8.27 -0.79 -1.77
N SER A 64 7.87 -1.33 -0.62
CA SER A 64 6.50 -1.79 -0.37
C SER A 64 6.19 -1.67 1.13
N GLY A 65 4.96 -1.28 1.45
CA GLY A 65 4.42 -1.34 2.81
C GLY A 65 3.02 -0.73 2.88
N PHE A 66 2.56 -0.44 4.09
CA PHE A 66 1.29 0.22 4.36
C PHE A 66 1.55 1.69 4.68
N LEU A 67 1.05 2.57 3.83
CA LEU A 67 1.23 4.01 3.98
C LEU A 67 0.09 4.59 4.80
N GLN A 68 0.45 5.28 5.88
CA GLN A 68 -0.48 5.69 6.93
C GLN A 68 -0.49 7.21 7.06
N ILE A 69 -1.67 7.83 7.14
CA ILE A 69 -1.75 9.29 7.29
C ILE A 69 -3.05 9.72 8.00
N PRO A 70 -3.00 10.68 8.94
CA PRO A 70 -4.21 11.32 9.44
C PRO A 70 -4.76 12.31 8.41
N PHE A 71 -6.05 12.64 8.51
CA PHE A 71 -6.66 13.71 7.70
C PHE A 71 -7.74 14.46 8.47
N VAL A 72 -8.06 15.66 7.99
CA VAL A 72 -9.19 16.48 8.45
C VAL A 72 -10.08 16.77 7.26
N GLY A 73 -11.39 16.62 7.43
CA GLY A 73 -12.38 16.71 6.36
C GLY A 73 -12.60 15.38 5.64
N ASP A 74 -12.93 15.45 4.35
CA ASP A 74 -13.17 14.26 3.55
C ASP A 74 -11.85 13.58 3.15
N PRO A 75 -11.78 12.23 3.18
CA PRO A 75 -10.60 11.54 2.69
C PRO A 75 -10.47 11.70 1.17
N VAL A 76 -9.25 11.97 0.70
CA VAL A 76 -8.92 12.16 -0.72
C VAL A 76 -8.20 10.93 -1.25
N TRP A 77 -8.67 10.38 -2.37
CA TRP A 77 -8.22 9.06 -2.88
C TRP A 77 -7.87 9.04 -4.36
N VAL A 78 -8.05 10.18 -5.03
CA VAL A 78 -7.93 10.29 -6.48
C VAL A 78 -6.53 9.86 -6.90
N TYR A 79 -6.43 9.16 -8.03
CA TYR A 79 -5.16 8.87 -8.66
C TYR A 79 -4.62 10.15 -9.30
N VAL A 80 -3.43 10.56 -8.89
CA VAL A 80 -2.77 11.78 -9.38
C VAL A 80 -1.50 11.45 -10.14
N GLY A 81 -1.31 10.19 -10.54
CA GLY A 81 -0.12 9.77 -11.26
C GLY A 81 1.01 9.30 -10.35
N GLU A 82 0.75 9.06 -9.07
CA GLU A 82 1.80 8.81 -8.06
C GLU A 82 2.62 7.52 -8.28
N LYS A 83 2.26 6.72 -9.28
CA LYS A 83 2.93 5.47 -9.66
C LYS A 83 3.71 5.61 -10.97
N ASP A 84 3.55 6.71 -11.71
CA ASP A 84 4.12 6.87 -13.07
C ASP A 84 4.58 8.29 -13.44
N SER A 85 3.97 9.33 -12.89
CA SER A 85 4.10 10.72 -13.37
C SER A 85 4.17 11.78 -12.28
N THR A 86 3.80 11.45 -11.04
CA THR A 86 3.95 12.32 -9.86
C THR A 86 4.63 11.58 -8.70
N GLN A 87 5.07 12.33 -7.70
CA GLN A 87 5.84 11.83 -6.53
C GLN A 87 5.09 12.01 -5.21
N PHE A 88 3.80 12.32 -5.28
CA PHE A 88 3.00 12.57 -4.10
C PHE A 88 1.63 11.94 -4.25
N MET A 89 1.02 11.58 -3.14
CA MET A 89 -0.35 11.11 -3.08
C MET A 89 -1.32 12.29 -3.13
N ALA A 90 -2.53 12.08 -3.64
CA ALA A 90 -3.56 13.14 -3.65
C ALA A 90 -3.91 13.69 -2.25
N TYR A 91 -3.63 12.89 -1.20
CA TYR A 91 -3.82 13.23 0.21
C TYR A 91 -2.55 13.74 0.90
N SER A 92 -1.44 13.94 0.18
CA SER A 92 -0.20 14.46 0.75
C SER A 92 -0.42 15.83 1.41
N SER A 93 0.46 16.13 2.35
CA SER A 93 0.48 17.38 3.12
C SER A 93 1.85 18.04 3.01
N GLY A 94 1.90 19.37 2.97
CA GLY A 94 3.09 20.10 3.41
C GLY A 94 3.45 19.68 4.84
N TYR A 95 4.72 19.71 5.20
CA TYR A 95 5.14 19.25 6.52
C TYR A 95 6.26 20.06 7.14
N GLN A 96 6.28 20.08 8.47
CA GLN A 96 7.40 20.60 9.25
C GLN A 96 7.90 19.51 10.19
N VAL A 97 9.22 19.38 10.29
CA VAL A 97 9.85 18.53 11.31
C VAL A 97 9.85 19.31 12.61
N LEU A 98 9.30 18.70 13.66
CA LEU A 98 9.25 19.29 15.00
C LEU A 98 10.30 18.65 15.90
N PRO A 99 10.74 19.33 16.98
CA PRO A 99 11.53 18.70 18.03
C PRO A 99 10.80 17.46 18.57
N ALA A 100 11.51 16.32 18.62
CA ALA A 100 10.95 15.07 19.12
C ALA A 100 10.52 15.22 20.58
N ALA A 101 9.33 14.73 20.91
CA ALA A 101 8.76 14.83 22.27
C ALA A 101 9.46 13.92 23.32
N ALA A 102 10.26 12.94 22.88
CA ALA A 102 10.93 11.95 23.75
C ALA A 102 12.25 11.46 23.13
N PRO A 103 13.22 10.94 23.93
CA PRO A 103 14.53 10.53 23.44
C PRO A 103 14.54 9.14 22.75
N SER A 104 15.37 9.03 21.70
CA SER A 104 15.64 7.87 20.81
C SER A 104 14.41 7.25 20.12
N ARG A 105 14.50 7.02 18.80
CA ARG A 105 13.44 6.37 17.98
C ARG A 105 12.05 7.04 18.07
N SER A 106 12.02 8.36 18.25
CA SER A 106 10.79 9.16 18.18
C SER A 106 10.94 10.30 17.16
N PHE A 107 9.86 10.59 16.45
CA PHE A 107 9.80 11.65 15.43
C PHE A 107 8.51 12.45 15.59
N SER A 108 8.58 13.75 15.37
CA SER A 108 7.43 14.63 15.47
C SER A 108 7.30 15.48 14.21
N TYR A 109 6.07 15.57 13.67
CA TYR A 109 5.77 16.31 12.45
C TYR A 109 4.52 17.17 12.63
N LEU A 110 4.48 18.31 11.95
CA LEU A 110 3.23 19.02 11.66
C LEU A 110 2.84 18.74 10.22
N LEU A 111 1.61 18.26 10.00
CA LEU A 111 1.02 18.09 8.68
C LEU A 111 0.19 19.33 8.36
N GLU A 112 0.80 20.27 7.64
CA GLU A 112 0.29 21.63 7.43
C GLU A 112 -1.10 21.66 6.78
N ARG A 113 -1.35 20.79 5.80
CA ARG A 113 -2.65 20.69 5.12
C ARG A 113 -3.79 20.41 6.09
N TYR A 114 -3.52 19.60 7.10
CA TYR A 114 -4.53 19.13 8.04
C TYR A 114 -4.47 19.83 9.40
N GLY A 115 -3.44 20.64 9.65
CA GLY A 115 -3.17 21.19 10.98
C GLY A 115 -2.97 20.12 12.06
N VAL A 116 -2.53 18.91 11.67
CA VAL A 116 -2.39 17.77 12.58
C VAL A 116 -0.94 17.63 13.02
N ARG A 117 -0.73 17.56 14.33
CA ARG A 117 0.57 17.15 14.90
C ARG A 117 0.61 15.63 15.00
N ALA A 118 1.67 15.04 14.48
CA ALA A 118 1.98 13.62 14.57
C ALA A 118 3.20 13.41 15.47
N ASP A 119 3.05 12.65 16.55
CA ASP A 119 4.14 12.21 17.42
C ASP A 119 4.25 10.69 17.34
N ILE A 120 5.39 10.20 16.85
CA ILE A 120 5.56 8.81 16.47
C ILE A 120 6.72 8.22 17.26
N THR A 121 6.49 7.07 17.89
CA THR A 121 7.52 6.30 18.58
C THR A 121 7.61 4.91 17.95
N THR A 122 8.82 4.50 17.60
CA THR A 122 9.07 3.20 16.96
C THR A 122 9.80 2.24 17.90
N ALA A 123 9.35 0.98 17.90
CA ALA A 123 10.05 -0.16 18.47
C ALA A 123 10.28 -1.21 17.35
N PRO A 124 11.14 -2.23 17.56
CA PRO A 124 11.55 -3.16 16.50
C PRO A 124 10.40 -3.71 15.65
N THR A 125 9.28 -4.09 16.27
CA THR A 125 8.17 -4.75 15.57
C THR A 125 6.83 -4.02 15.69
N ARG A 126 6.77 -2.90 16.43
CA ARG A 126 5.53 -2.20 16.74
C ARG A 126 5.75 -0.71 16.77
N TRP A 127 4.81 0.05 16.25
CA TRP A 127 4.86 1.51 16.30
C TRP A 127 3.64 2.09 16.98
N VAL A 128 3.84 3.26 17.58
CA VAL A 128 2.80 4.03 18.24
C VAL A 128 2.80 5.43 17.63
N GLN A 129 1.75 5.73 16.88
CA GLN A 129 1.52 7.04 16.27
C GLN A 129 0.45 7.76 17.09
N ARG A 130 0.72 9.00 17.50
CA ARG A 130 -0.21 9.84 18.26
C ARG A 130 -0.51 11.10 17.45
N TYR A 131 -1.80 11.35 17.24
CA TYR A 131 -2.27 12.46 16.43
C TYR A 131 -3.10 13.43 17.24
N THR A 132 -2.63 14.68 17.28
CA THR A 132 -3.37 15.81 17.85
C THR A 132 -3.97 16.60 16.70
N PHE A 133 -5.29 16.59 16.62
CA PHE A 133 -6.06 17.26 15.58
C PHE A 133 -6.37 18.71 15.95
N PRO A 134 -6.58 19.60 14.97
CA PRO A 134 -7.06 20.94 15.25
C PRO A 134 -8.49 20.92 15.82
N ASP A 135 -8.83 21.94 16.60
CA ASP A 135 -10.19 22.19 17.02
C ASP A 135 -11.02 22.70 15.83
N THR A 136 -11.88 21.83 15.29
CA THR A 136 -12.67 22.09 14.09
C THR A 136 -13.86 21.13 14.03
N LEU A 137 -14.94 21.57 13.37
CA LEU A 137 -16.14 20.78 13.11
C LEU A 137 -15.96 19.76 11.99
N ALA A 138 -14.90 19.88 11.18
CA ALA A 138 -14.60 18.90 10.16
C ALA A 138 -14.27 17.53 10.77
N ASP A 139 -14.67 16.46 10.07
CA ASP A 139 -14.36 15.09 10.50
C ASP A 139 -12.86 14.89 10.64
N LYS A 140 -12.47 14.09 11.63
CA LYS A 140 -11.08 13.77 11.95
C LYS A 140 -10.88 12.30 11.65
N GLY A 141 -9.88 11.98 10.86
CA GLY A 141 -9.76 10.64 10.34
C GLY A 141 -8.34 10.16 10.13
N PHE A 142 -8.27 8.91 9.70
CA PHE A 142 -7.04 8.20 9.41
C PHE A 142 -7.21 7.35 8.17
N LEU A 143 -6.22 7.37 7.30
CA LEU A 143 -6.19 6.66 6.02
C LEU A 143 -5.03 5.66 6.03
N ILE A 144 -5.32 4.47 5.53
CA ILE A 144 -4.36 3.40 5.25
C ILE A 144 -4.40 3.14 3.75
N ASP A 145 -3.30 3.43 3.06
CA ASP A 145 -3.06 3.04 1.68
C ASP A 145 -2.32 1.69 1.66
N ILE A 146 -3.00 0.70 1.09
CA ILE A 146 -2.56 -0.70 1.04
C ILE A 146 -1.85 -0.99 -0.29
N ASP A 147 -2.14 -0.22 -1.34
CA ASP A 147 -1.53 -0.38 -2.67
C ASP A 147 -0.20 0.37 -2.84
N HIS A 148 0.34 0.97 -1.78
CA HIS A 148 1.62 1.66 -1.88
C HIS A 148 2.77 0.71 -2.23
N SER A 149 3.47 1.05 -3.31
CA SER A 149 4.78 0.51 -3.66
C SER A 149 5.59 1.58 -4.41
N ALA A 150 6.87 1.70 -4.09
CA ALA A 150 7.81 2.65 -4.66
C ALA A 150 8.27 2.27 -6.09
N THR A 151 8.28 0.97 -6.40
CA THR A 151 8.78 0.42 -7.68
C THR A 151 8.10 -0.90 -8.02
N GLY A 152 7.94 -1.18 -9.32
CA GLY A 152 7.49 -2.48 -9.84
C GLY A 152 6.01 -2.55 -10.14
N ALA A 153 5.54 -3.71 -10.61
CA ALA A 153 4.13 -3.98 -10.85
C ALA A 153 3.35 -3.85 -9.53
N GLY A 154 2.07 -3.48 -9.58
CA GLY A 154 1.24 -3.31 -8.39
C GLY A 154 1.01 -4.59 -7.56
N CYS A 155 0.06 -4.55 -6.64
CA CYS A 155 -0.35 -5.74 -5.90
C CYS A 155 -1.35 -6.58 -6.70
N GLU A 156 -1.12 -7.90 -6.81
CA GLU A 156 -2.06 -8.82 -7.45
C GLU A 156 -3.29 -9.09 -6.57
N ASP A 157 -3.15 -8.97 -5.25
CA ASP A 157 -4.21 -9.21 -4.28
C ASP A 157 -4.04 -8.29 -3.07
N MET A 158 -5.16 -7.74 -2.60
CA MET A 158 -5.21 -6.86 -1.43
C MET A 158 -6.52 -7.07 -0.71
N ASP A 159 -6.46 -7.36 0.58
CA ASP A 159 -7.64 -7.55 1.42
C ASP A 159 -7.60 -6.62 2.64
N PHE A 160 -8.78 -6.35 3.19
CA PHE A 160 -8.95 -5.49 4.35
C PHE A 160 -10.10 -6.03 5.21
N TYR A 161 -9.88 -6.16 6.52
CA TYR A 161 -10.83 -6.74 7.46
C TYR A 161 -10.95 -5.90 8.72
N PHE A 162 -12.17 -5.76 9.22
CA PHE A 162 -12.44 -5.25 10.56
C PHE A 162 -12.40 -6.42 11.54
N VAL A 163 -11.48 -6.37 12.50
CA VAL A 163 -11.41 -7.35 13.58
C VAL A 163 -12.44 -7.00 14.65
N ASP A 164 -12.54 -5.72 15.00
CA ASP A 164 -13.57 -5.14 15.86
C ASP A 164 -13.74 -3.63 15.55
N ARG A 165 -14.45 -2.89 16.40
CA ARG A 165 -14.71 -1.44 16.20
C ARG A 165 -13.50 -0.52 16.39
N ARG A 166 -12.33 -1.07 16.74
CA ARG A 166 -11.07 -0.36 16.99
C ARG A 166 -9.87 -1.04 16.33
N THR A 167 -10.07 -2.17 15.68
CA THR A 167 -8.96 -3.04 15.26
C THR A 167 -9.17 -3.51 13.84
N VAL A 168 -8.13 -3.42 13.03
CA VAL A 168 -8.16 -3.75 11.60
C VAL A 168 -6.99 -4.64 11.23
N GLU A 169 -7.19 -5.38 10.16
CA GLU A 169 -6.17 -6.18 9.49
C GLU A 169 -6.17 -5.82 8.00
N ALA A 170 -5.00 -5.75 7.41
CA ALA A 170 -4.86 -5.66 5.96
C ALA A 170 -3.80 -6.63 5.46
N HIS A 171 -3.98 -7.10 4.24
CA HIS A 171 -3.03 -7.96 3.56
C HIS A 171 -2.81 -7.43 2.14
N LYS A 172 -1.58 -7.55 1.66
CA LYS A 172 -1.27 -7.35 0.25
C LYS A 172 -0.24 -8.36 -0.23
N ARG A 173 -0.31 -8.67 -1.52
CA ARG A 173 0.59 -9.60 -2.19
C ARG A 173 1.02 -9.04 -3.53
N GLY A 174 2.33 -8.98 -3.74
CA GLY A 174 2.93 -8.64 -5.03
C GLY A 174 2.78 -9.76 -6.06
N TYR A 175 2.95 -9.41 -7.34
CA TYR A 175 2.97 -10.39 -8.43
C TYR A 175 4.11 -11.41 -8.26
N ALA A 176 3.94 -12.60 -8.82
CA ALA A 176 4.85 -13.73 -8.62
C ALA A 176 6.28 -13.46 -9.15
N ASP A 177 6.39 -12.60 -10.16
CA ASP A 177 7.61 -12.16 -10.81
C ASP A 177 8.22 -10.91 -10.15
N SER A 178 7.64 -10.43 -9.05
CA SER A 178 8.05 -9.23 -8.32
C SER A 178 8.63 -9.58 -6.95
N PRO A 179 9.85 -10.17 -6.87
CA PRO A 179 10.44 -10.64 -5.62
C PRO A 179 10.75 -9.51 -4.62
N GLN A 180 10.66 -8.25 -5.03
CA GLN A 180 10.81 -7.06 -4.18
C GLN A 180 9.51 -6.67 -3.45
N GLN A 181 8.39 -7.33 -3.73
CA GLN A 181 7.10 -7.09 -3.08
C GLN A 181 6.58 -8.36 -2.39
N PRO A 182 7.09 -8.68 -1.18
CA PRO A 182 6.63 -9.85 -0.45
C PRO A 182 5.15 -9.72 -0.06
N ASP A 183 4.54 -10.85 0.31
CA ASP A 183 3.26 -10.85 1.02
C ASP A 183 3.46 -10.09 2.35
N GLU A 184 2.62 -9.08 2.61
CA GLU A 184 2.69 -8.30 3.83
C GLU A 184 1.34 -8.28 4.53
N TYR A 185 1.39 -8.40 5.85
CA TYR A 185 0.23 -8.46 6.74
C TYR A 185 0.33 -7.35 7.78
N TYR A 186 -0.62 -6.42 7.73
CA TYR A 186 -0.73 -5.30 8.65
C TYR A 186 -1.80 -5.57 9.69
N TYR A 187 -1.49 -5.19 10.93
CA TYR A 187 -2.43 -5.24 12.04
C TYR A 187 -2.34 -3.93 12.82
N ALA A 188 -3.48 -3.29 13.04
CA ALA A 188 -3.51 -2.04 13.80
C ALA A 188 -4.71 -1.91 14.72
N ARG A 189 -4.47 -1.20 15.81
CA ARG A 189 -5.45 -0.87 16.83
C ARG A 189 -5.48 0.63 17.09
N PHE A 190 -6.67 1.18 17.11
CA PHE A 190 -6.96 2.59 17.35
C PHE A 190 -7.43 2.80 18.80
N SER A 191 -7.09 3.94 19.39
CA SER A 191 -7.58 4.28 20.74
C SER A 191 -9.09 4.52 20.79
N HIS A 192 -9.68 4.96 19.68
CA HIS A 192 -11.09 5.30 19.53
C HIS A 192 -11.82 4.34 18.59
N THR A 193 -13.13 4.22 18.78
CA THR A 193 -13.97 3.46 17.85
C THR A 193 -14.18 4.21 16.55
N PHE A 194 -14.25 3.49 15.43
CA PHE A 194 -14.64 4.07 14.15
C PHE A 194 -16.07 4.64 14.24
N LYS A 195 -16.22 5.91 13.90
CA LYS A 195 -17.53 6.56 13.68
C LYS A 195 -18.06 6.15 12.31
N THR A 196 -17.25 6.35 11.28
CA THR A 196 -17.51 5.88 9.91
C THR A 196 -16.27 5.21 9.36
N PHE A 197 -16.45 4.36 8.36
CA PHE A 197 -15.36 3.73 7.63
C PHE A 197 -15.73 3.53 6.17
N ASN A 198 -14.71 3.54 5.31
CA ASN A 198 -14.85 3.24 3.89
C ASN A 198 -13.60 2.50 3.40
N VAL A 199 -13.81 1.45 2.58
CA VAL A 199 -12.75 0.73 1.88
C VAL A 199 -12.99 0.90 0.39
N ARG A 200 -12.12 1.68 -0.26
CA ARG A 200 -12.19 1.94 -1.69
C ARG A 200 -11.33 0.95 -2.46
N ARG A 201 -11.94 0.25 -3.41
CA ARG A 201 -11.28 -0.66 -4.35
C ARG A 201 -11.57 -0.19 -5.76
N GLU A 202 -10.52 0.04 -6.53
CA GLU A 202 -10.65 0.53 -7.90
C GLU A 202 -9.54 0.00 -8.80
N LYS A 203 -9.70 0.24 -10.10
CA LYS A 203 -8.62 0.07 -11.08
C LYS A 203 -8.33 1.41 -11.72
N VAL A 204 -7.07 1.80 -11.76
CA VAL A 204 -6.61 3.04 -12.39
C VAL A 204 -5.85 2.71 -13.66
N LYS A 205 -5.89 3.61 -14.64
CA LYS A 205 -5.06 3.50 -15.84
C LYS A 205 -3.75 4.23 -15.61
N LEU A 206 -2.64 3.54 -15.90
CA LEU A 206 -1.29 4.11 -15.85
C LEU A 206 -0.94 4.79 -17.18
N ALA A 207 0.13 5.59 -17.18
CA ALA A 207 0.61 6.32 -18.33
C ALA A 207 0.97 5.42 -19.53
N ASP A 208 1.41 4.18 -19.27
CA ASP A 208 1.73 3.18 -20.30
C ASP A 208 0.48 2.48 -20.89
N GLY A 209 -0.72 2.85 -20.42
CA GLY A 209 -2.00 2.29 -20.83
C GLY A 209 -2.40 1.00 -20.10
N SER A 210 -1.53 0.46 -19.23
CA SER A 210 -1.86 -0.66 -18.36
C SER A 210 -2.86 -0.22 -17.26
N SER A 211 -3.36 -1.17 -16.48
CA SER A 211 -4.28 -0.89 -15.38
C SER A 211 -3.85 -1.59 -14.10
N GLU A 212 -3.89 -0.86 -13.00
CA GLU A 212 -3.46 -1.34 -11.69
C GLU A 212 -4.62 -1.30 -10.69
N ALA A 213 -4.73 -2.35 -9.86
CA ALA A 213 -5.69 -2.39 -8.77
C ALA A 213 -5.21 -1.53 -7.59
N ARG A 214 -6.12 -0.79 -6.96
CA ARG A 214 -5.85 0.04 -5.78
C ARG A 214 -6.77 -0.34 -4.64
N CYS A 215 -6.26 -0.21 -3.42
CA CYS A 215 -7.03 -0.48 -2.22
C CYS A 215 -6.62 0.47 -1.11
N LYS A 216 -7.57 1.28 -0.64
CA LYS A 216 -7.34 2.21 0.46
C LYS A 216 -8.50 2.15 1.44
N ALA A 217 -8.22 2.32 2.73
CA ALA A 217 -9.21 2.31 3.79
C ALA A 217 -9.09 3.59 4.61
N ALA A 218 -10.22 4.15 5.05
CA ALA A 218 -10.23 5.33 5.93
C ALA A 218 -11.36 5.22 6.91
N PHE A 219 -11.12 5.88 8.03
CA PHE A 219 -11.97 5.87 9.19
C PHE A 219 -12.05 7.29 9.72
N THR A 220 -13.23 7.68 10.21
CA THR A 220 -13.38 8.89 11.00
C THR A 220 -13.68 8.53 12.45
N PHE A 221 -13.37 9.46 13.35
CA PHE A 221 -13.48 9.30 14.79
C PHE A 221 -14.17 10.51 15.40
N ASP A 222 -15.02 10.28 16.40
CA ASP A 222 -15.57 11.36 17.22
C ASP A 222 -14.56 11.72 18.32
N LEU A 223 -13.58 12.57 17.97
CA LEU A 223 -12.57 13.09 18.90
C LEU A 223 -13.01 14.47 19.41
N LYS A 224 -12.98 14.64 20.74
CA LYS A 224 -13.22 15.93 21.39
C LYS A 224 -11.99 16.84 21.29
N PRO A 225 -12.13 18.16 21.49
CA PRO A 225 -11.00 19.06 21.55
C PRO A 225 -9.94 18.58 22.57
N GLY A 226 -8.69 18.49 22.11
CA GLY A 226 -7.56 18.02 22.92
C GLY A 226 -7.42 16.49 23.04
N GLU A 227 -8.37 15.69 22.53
CA GLU A 227 -8.20 14.23 22.49
C GLU A 227 -7.17 13.82 21.44
N VAL A 228 -6.34 12.84 21.81
CA VAL A 228 -5.30 12.29 20.95
C VAL A 228 -5.78 10.96 20.37
N LEU A 229 -5.74 10.83 19.04
CA LEU A 229 -5.89 9.54 18.40
C LEU A 229 -4.55 8.79 18.45
N THR A 230 -4.54 7.63 19.10
CA THR A 230 -3.38 6.74 19.10
C THR A 230 -3.65 5.60 18.15
N VAL A 231 -2.69 5.32 17.27
CA VAL A 231 -2.67 4.18 16.36
C VAL A 231 -1.45 3.34 16.70
N GLU A 232 -1.70 2.12 17.15
CA GLU A 232 -0.66 1.12 17.38
C GLU A 232 -0.69 0.11 16.23
N SER A 233 0.44 -0.12 15.58
CA SER A 233 0.48 -0.95 14.37
C SER A 233 1.75 -1.81 14.26
N SER A 234 1.60 -2.95 13.60
CA SER A 234 2.67 -3.89 13.27
C SER A 234 2.48 -4.47 11.86
N VAL A 235 3.57 -4.84 11.20
CA VAL A 235 3.57 -5.51 9.90
C VAL A 235 4.45 -6.74 9.98
N SER A 236 3.98 -7.84 9.37
CA SER A 236 4.73 -9.09 9.24
C SER A 236 4.72 -9.57 7.79
N SER A 237 5.82 -10.16 7.34
CA SER A 237 5.91 -10.90 6.08
C SER A 237 5.31 -12.32 6.15
N VAL A 238 4.93 -12.77 7.36
CA VAL A 238 4.54 -14.17 7.62
C VAL A 238 3.02 -14.33 7.66
N SER A 239 2.35 -13.58 8.53
CA SER A 239 0.89 -13.65 8.69
C SER A 239 0.32 -12.51 9.53
N ALA A 240 -0.99 -12.29 9.43
CA ALA A 240 -1.73 -11.39 10.31
C ALA A 240 -1.66 -11.80 11.79
N ALA A 241 -1.63 -13.12 12.03
CA ALA A 241 -1.42 -13.69 13.37
C ALA A 241 -0.08 -13.24 13.97
N GLN A 242 0.98 -13.26 13.17
CA GLN A 242 2.30 -12.80 13.58
C GLN A 242 2.34 -11.28 13.81
N ALA A 243 1.72 -10.49 12.94
CA ALA A 243 1.61 -9.03 13.14
C ALA A 243 0.83 -8.69 14.43
N CYS A 244 -0.25 -9.41 14.71
CA CYS A 244 -1.00 -9.27 15.97
C CYS A 244 -0.15 -9.60 17.19
N LEU A 245 0.61 -10.70 17.15
CA LEU A 245 1.52 -11.10 18.22
C LEU A 245 2.63 -10.05 18.43
N GLN A 246 3.22 -9.54 17.35
CA GLN A 246 4.23 -8.49 17.38
C GLN A 246 3.70 -7.18 17.98
N LEU A 247 2.42 -6.85 17.76
CA LEU A 247 1.79 -5.66 18.32
C LEU A 247 1.43 -5.83 19.80
N THR A 248 0.78 -6.94 20.14
CA THR A 248 0.08 -7.11 21.43
C THR A 248 0.83 -7.97 22.44
N GLY A 249 1.80 -8.78 22.00
CA GLY A 249 2.42 -9.84 22.80
C GLY A 249 1.48 -11.00 23.15
N ALA A 250 0.24 -10.99 22.65
CA ALA A 250 -0.80 -11.97 22.95
C ALA A 250 -1.12 -12.83 21.71
N ASN A 251 -1.72 -14.00 21.97
CA ASN A 251 -2.15 -14.87 20.89
C ASN A 251 -3.26 -14.21 20.05
N PRO A 252 -3.18 -14.31 18.72
CA PRO A 252 -4.14 -13.71 17.82
C PRO A 252 -5.54 -14.34 17.98
N PRO A 253 -6.63 -13.56 17.85
CA PRO A 253 -7.97 -14.12 17.80
C PRO A 253 -8.12 -15.10 16.62
N ARG A 254 -8.90 -16.15 16.81
CA ARG A 254 -9.10 -17.24 15.83
C ARG A 254 -9.63 -16.74 14.48
N SER A 255 -10.30 -15.59 14.47
CA SER A 255 -10.81 -14.91 13.27
C SER A 255 -9.72 -14.42 12.31
N LEU A 256 -8.44 -14.36 12.73
CA LEU A 256 -7.32 -13.98 11.88
C LEU A 256 -6.78 -15.15 11.03
N ALA A 257 -7.26 -16.38 11.26
CA ALA A 257 -6.86 -17.57 10.51
C ALA A 257 -7.63 -17.75 9.18
N GLN A 258 -8.10 -16.66 8.56
CA GLN A 258 -8.91 -16.72 7.34
C GLN A 258 -8.14 -17.29 6.15
N ALA A 259 -8.78 -18.18 5.40
CA ALA A 259 -8.23 -18.77 4.19
C ALA A 259 -8.04 -17.69 3.11
N ARG A 260 -6.81 -17.57 2.59
CA ARG A 260 -6.47 -16.57 1.56
C ARG A 260 -6.77 -17.10 0.17
N LYS A 261 -6.98 -16.16 -0.78
CA LYS A 261 -7.03 -16.52 -2.20
C LYS A 261 -5.70 -17.18 -2.58
N LYS A 262 -5.79 -18.34 -3.22
CA LYS A 262 -4.62 -19.02 -3.79
C LYS A 262 -4.04 -18.15 -4.90
N ARG A 263 -2.71 -18.09 -4.97
CA ARG A 263 -2.01 -17.49 -6.11
C ARG A 263 -2.44 -18.24 -7.38
N PRO A 264 -2.90 -17.54 -8.44
CA PRO A 264 -3.13 -18.17 -9.73
C PRO A 264 -1.85 -18.86 -10.23
N ALA A 265 -1.99 -19.97 -10.95
CA ALA A 265 -0.82 -20.57 -11.61
C ALA A 265 -0.20 -19.55 -12.57
N PRO A 266 1.14 -19.45 -12.66
CA PRO A 266 1.78 -18.59 -13.64
C PRO A 266 1.25 -18.94 -15.04
N ALA A 267 0.93 -17.93 -15.85
CA ALA A 267 0.61 -18.17 -17.24
C ALA A 267 1.80 -18.93 -17.87
N PRO A 268 1.56 -19.95 -18.72
CA PRO A 268 2.66 -20.63 -19.39
C PRO A 268 3.48 -19.56 -20.12
N ALA A 269 4.80 -19.58 -19.91
CA ALA A 269 5.71 -18.70 -20.62
C ALA A 269 5.41 -18.83 -22.11
N TYR A 270 5.16 -17.71 -22.79
CA TYR A 270 5.08 -17.71 -24.24
C TYR A 270 6.48 -18.06 -24.76
N VAL A 271 6.72 -19.34 -25.04
CA VAL A 271 7.88 -19.77 -25.81
C VAL A 271 7.58 -19.34 -27.24
N ALA A 272 8.24 -18.26 -27.68
CA ALA A 272 8.29 -17.97 -29.11
C ALA A 272 8.94 -19.19 -29.78
N ASP A 273 8.12 -20.00 -30.44
CA ASP A 273 8.58 -21.13 -31.24
C ASP A 273 9.29 -20.58 -32.47
N ASN A 274 10.58 -20.30 -32.33
CA ASN A 274 11.44 -19.86 -33.43
C ASN A 274 11.82 -21.01 -34.38
N THR A 275 11.11 -22.14 -34.34
CA THR A 275 11.36 -23.32 -35.18
C THR A 275 10.36 -23.53 -36.31
N SER A 276 9.39 -22.63 -36.54
CA SER A 276 8.58 -22.66 -37.76
C SER A 276 9.26 -21.92 -38.92
N PRO A 277 9.41 -22.54 -40.11
CA PRO A 277 9.98 -21.88 -41.27
C PRO A 277 9.07 -20.74 -41.72
N ASN A 278 9.70 -19.58 -42.00
CA ASN A 278 9.09 -18.39 -42.60
C ASN A 278 7.89 -18.71 -43.49
N THR A 279 6.70 -18.36 -43.03
CA THR A 279 5.58 -18.05 -43.92
C THR A 279 5.20 -16.60 -43.65
N SER A 280 5.57 -15.73 -44.59
CA SER A 280 5.06 -14.37 -44.63
C SER A 280 3.54 -14.43 -44.75
N SER A 281 2.84 -13.98 -43.71
CA SER A 281 1.45 -13.56 -43.86
C SER A 281 1.41 -12.05 -43.62
N SER A 282 1.34 -11.33 -44.74
CA SER A 282 0.96 -9.92 -44.77
C SER A 282 -0.44 -9.78 -44.17
N LEU A 283 -0.58 -8.93 -43.15
CA LEU A 283 -1.88 -8.43 -42.74
C LEU A 283 -2.53 -7.68 -43.92
N PRO A 284 -3.84 -7.83 -44.17
CA PRO A 284 -4.50 -7.05 -45.20
C PRO A 284 -4.50 -5.57 -44.80
N VAL A 285 -3.82 -4.75 -45.59
CA VAL A 285 -3.89 -3.29 -45.52
C VAL A 285 -5.33 -2.88 -45.80
N LYS A 286 -6.04 -2.35 -44.80
CA LYS A 286 -7.32 -1.66 -45.03
C LYS A 286 -7.05 -0.40 -45.85
N PRO A 287 -7.81 -0.12 -46.93
CA PRO A 287 -7.65 1.12 -47.67
C PRO A 287 -7.97 2.32 -46.77
N ARG A 288 -7.01 3.25 -46.72
CA ARG A 288 -7.11 4.53 -46.02
C ARG A 288 -8.13 5.39 -46.74
N VAL A 289 -9.25 5.72 -46.09
CA VAL A 289 -10.20 6.72 -46.59
C VAL A 289 -9.53 8.09 -46.48
N ASN A 290 -9.36 8.78 -47.62
CA ASN A 290 -8.81 10.13 -47.68
C ASN A 290 -9.72 11.12 -46.90
N PRO A 291 -9.17 11.93 -45.99
CA PRO A 291 -9.87 13.12 -45.50
C PRO A 291 -10.05 14.10 -46.66
N LYS A 292 -11.27 14.60 -46.85
CA LYS A 292 -11.61 15.64 -47.83
C LYS A 292 -10.70 16.86 -47.63
N GLN A 293 -10.12 17.35 -48.73
CA GLN A 293 -9.39 18.61 -48.79
C GLN A 293 -10.26 19.78 -48.28
N PRO A 294 -9.68 20.77 -47.59
CA PRO A 294 -10.36 22.02 -47.31
C PRO A 294 -10.58 22.81 -48.62
N VAL A 295 -11.80 23.27 -48.83
CA VAL A 295 -12.16 24.14 -49.96
C VAL A 295 -11.66 25.55 -49.64
N ASP A 296 -10.70 26.02 -50.44
CA ASP A 296 -10.19 27.39 -50.45
C ASP A 296 -11.30 28.35 -50.93
N ARG A 297 -11.78 29.21 -50.03
CA ARG A 297 -12.69 30.32 -50.37
C ARG A 297 -11.88 31.61 -50.45
N THR A 298 -11.22 31.80 -51.58
CA THR A 298 -10.70 33.11 -52.00
C THR A 298 -11.17 33.43 -53.42
N LEU A 299 -12.44 33.80 -53.56
CA LEU A 299 -12.96 34.48 -54.75
C LEU A 299 -13.17 35.97 -54.42
N LYS A 300 -12.26 36.78 -54.95
CA LYS A 300 -12.32 38.25 -54.98
C LYS A 300 -13.36 38.67 -56.03
N PRO A 301 -14.26 39.63 -55.75
CA PRO A 301 -15.25 40.07 -56.74
C PRO A 301 -14.61 40.98 -57.80
N PRO A 302 -15.16 41.03 -59.04
CA PRO A 302 -14.67 41.92 -60.08
C PRO A 302 -15.10 43.38 -59.81
N ARG A 303 -14.21 44.30 -60.19
CA ARG A 303 -14.37 45.76 -60.13
C ARG A 303 -15.40 46.22 -61.18
N PRO A 304 -16.28 47.20 -60.91
CA PRO A 304 -17.19 47.73 -61.91
C PRO A 304 -16.46 48.59 -62.94
N SER A 305 -16.81 48.45 -64.22
CA SER A 305 -16.42 49.38 -65.29
C SER A 305 -17.29 50.63 -65.24
N SER A 306 -16.65 51.79 -65.25
CA SER A 306 -17.28 53.10 -65.46
C SER A 306 -17.71 53.29 -66.92
N ALA A 307 -19.00 53.55 -67.13
CA ALA A 307 -19.57 54.55 -68.05
C ALA A 307 -21.11 54.51 -67.91
#